data_AF-A0A523UZ50-F1
#
_entry.id   AF-A0A523UZ50-F1
#
_cell.length_a   1.000
_cell.length_b   1.000
_cell.length_c   1.000
_cell.angle_alpha   90.00
_cell.angle_beta   90.00
_cell.angle_gamma   90.00
#
_symmetry.space_group_name_H-M   'P 1'
#
loop_
_entity.id
_entity.type
_entity.pdbx_description
1 polymer ?
#
loop_
_entity_poly.entity_id
_entity_poly.type
_entity_poly.pdbx_seq_one_letter_code
_entity_poly.pdbx_strand_id
1 'polypeptide(L)'
;MAGGYAGKIGFVNLSSGEIRQQELDEKLARDFIGGHGLGARILFENQKGRVDPLGPENVLGFVTGPLTGTPVPTGGRYAVVCKSPLTGGWGDANSGGFFGPELKFAGWDALFISGIAPKPSYLMVTNTGIEIKDASHLWGKDAIET
;
A
#
# COMPACT_ATOMS: atom_id res chain seq x y z
N MET A 1 8.14 19.40 3.31
CA MET A 1 7.85 18.08 3.91
C MET A 1 8.91 17.72 4.94
N ALA A 2 8.50 17.26 6.12
CA ALA A 2 9.39 16.90 7.23
C ALA A 2 10.28 15.71 6.88
N GLY A 3 11.54 15.72 7.34
CA GLY A 3 12.54 14.69 7.07
C GLY A 3 12.09 13.33 7.59
N GLY A 4 11.74 12.43 6.67
CA GLY A 4 11.22 11.10 6.98
C GLY A 4 10.13 10.63 6.01
N TYR A 5 9.38 11.54 5.41
CA TYR A 5 8.37 11.21 4.39
C TYR A 5 8.96 11.22 2.98
N ALA A 6 8.52 10.29 2.15
CA ALA A 6 8.92 10.21 0.75
C ALA A 6 8.10 11.17 -0.13
N GLY A 7 6.86 11.44 0.29
CA GLY A 7 5.97 12.46 -0.23
C GLY A 7 4.95 12.01 -1.26
N LYS A 8 4.86 10.71 -1.57
CA LYS A 8 3.94 10.19 -2.59
C LYS A 8 3.07 9.05 -2.07
N ILE A 9 1.82 9.07 -2.47
CA ILE A 9 0.86 7.99 -2.30
C ILE A 9 0.43 7.51 -3.69
N GLY A 10 0.53 6.21 -3.93
CA GLY A 10 0.03 5.56 -5.14
C GLY A 10 -1.37 4.99 -4.93
N PHE A 11 -2.26 5.17 -5.90
CA PHE A 11 -3.57 4.55 -5.95
C PHE A 11 -3.71 3.78 -7.26
N VAL A 12 -4.02 2.49 -7.17
CA VAL A 12 -4.17 1.60 -8.32
C VAL A 12 -5.57 0.99 -8.32
N ASN A 13 -6.28 1.12 -9.43
CA ASN A 13 -7.52 0.40 -9.67
C ASN A 13 -7.26 -0.71 -10.70
N LEU A 14 -7.27 -1.95 -10.24
CA LEU A 14 -6.99 -3.12 -11.06
C LEU A 14 -8.09 -3.43 -12.07
N SER A 15 -9.33 -3.00 -11.83
CA SER A 15 -10.44 -3.20 -12.76
C SER A 15 -10.34 -2.28 -13.98
N SER A 16 -9.97 -1.01 -13.78
CA SER A 16 -9.82 -0.02 -14.86
C SER A 16 -8.40 0.08 -15.41
N GLY A 17 -7.41 -0.42 -14.68
CA GLY A 17 -5.99 -0.20 -14.95
C GLY A 17 -5.50 1.20 -14.61
N GLU A 18 -6.33 2.01 -13.96
CA GLU A 18 -5.98 3.39 -13.61
C GLU A 18 -4.95 3.44 -12.48
N ILE A 19 -3.94 4.30 -12.65
CA ILE A 19 -2.89 4.56 -11.68
C ILE A 19 -2.87 6.06 -11.43
N ARG A 20 -3.06 6.47 -10.17
CA ARG A 20 -2.98 7.86 -9.72
C ARG A 20 -1.88 8.00 -8.69
N GLN A 21 -1.11 9.09 -8.81
CA GLN A 21 -0.18 9.52 -7.81
C GLN A 21 -0.75 10.77 -7.12
N GLN A 22 -0.68 10.81 -5.80
CA GLN A 22 -1.01 11.97 -5.00
C GLN A 22 0.18 12.35 -4.12
N GLU A 23 0.41 13.64 -3.95
CA GLU A 23 1.37 14.11 -2.95
C GLU A 23 0.82 13.89 -1.53
N LEU A 24 1.69 13.49 -0.61
CA LEU A 24 1.34 13.38 0.80
C LEU A 24 1.21 14.78 1.40
N ASP A 25 -0.02 15.16 1.72
CA ASP A 25 -0.31 16.41 2.41
C ASP A 25 0.36 16.46 3.79
N GLU A 26 0.97 17.61 4.13
CA GLU A 26 1.71 17.75 5.38
C GLU A 26 0.79 17.67 6.61
N LYS A 27 -0.43 18.19 6.51
CA LYS A 27 -1.39 18.11 7.62
C LYS A 27 -1.82 16.66 7.82
N LEU A 28 -2.09 15.93 6.76
CA LEU A 28 -2.37 14.49 6.81
C LEU A 28 -1.22 13.71 7.48
N ALA A 29 0.03 14.00 7.10
CA ALA A 29 1.21 13.40 7.70
C ALA A 29 1.34 13.73 9.19
N ARG A 30 1.05 14.96 9.61
CA ARG A 30 1.11 15.38 11.03
C ARG A 30 0.00 14.76 11.87
N ASP A 31 -1.22 14.70 11.33
CA ASP A 31 -2.39 14.20 12.06
C ASP A 31 -2.36 12.68 12.23
N PHE A 32 -1.82 11.96 11.24
CA PHE A 32 -1.91 10.49 11.17
C PHE A 32 -0.56 9.75 11.16
N ILE A 33 0.55 10.48 11.12
CA ILE A 33 1.95 10.01 11.22
C ILE A 33 2.42 9.10 10.07
N GLY A 34 1.64 8.11 9.64
CA GLY A 34 2.09 7.06 8.72
C GLY A 34 1.64 5.69 9.21
N GLY A 35 2.09 4.64 8.52
CA GLY A 35 1.75 3.26 8.85
C GLY A 35 0.24 3.07 9.00
N HIS A 36 -0.18 2.44 10.10
CA HIS A 36 -1.59 2.21 10.40
C HIS A 36 -2.44 3.48 10.42
N GLY A 37 -1.91 4.60 10.95
CA GLY A 37 -2.68 5.84 11.05
C GLY A 37 -3.06 6.40 9.68
N LEU A 38 -2.07 6.48 8.78
CA LEU A 38 -2.29 6.90 7.39
C LEU A 38 -3.19 5.89 6.67
N GLY A 39 -2.93 4.59 6.81
CA GLY A 39 -3.75 3.53 6.24
C GLY A 39 -5.22 3.62 6.64
N ALA A 40 -5.48 3.75 7.94
CA ALA A 40 -6.84 3.88 8.47
C ALA A 40 -7.53 5.14 7.96
N ARG A 41 -6.82 6.29 7.89
CA ARG A 41 -7.39 7.53 7.39
C ARG A 41 -7.80 7.43 5.92
N ILE A 42 -6.90 6.94 5.07
CA ILE A 42 -7.16 6.80 3.63
C ILE A 42 -8.30 5.82 3.37
N LEU A 43 -8.31 4.67 4.06
CA LEU A 43 -9.40 3.70 3.93
C LEU A 43 -10.74 4.30 4.38
N PHE A 44 -10.75 5.03 5.50
CA PHE A 44 -11.98 5.67 5.99
C PHE A 44 -12.56 6.70 5.01
N GLU A 45 -11.72 7.44 4.30
CA GLU A 45 -12.16 8.43 3.29
C GLU A 45 -12.61 7.79 1.98
N ASN A 46 -11.91 6.74 1.52
CA ASN A 46 -12.03 6.25 0.15
C ASN A 46 -12.84 4.96 0.02
N GLN A 47 -13.09 4.25 1.12
CA GLN A 47 -13.85 3.01 1.14
C GLN A 47 -15.20 3.21 1.82
N LYS A 48 -16.28 2.85 1.13
CA LYS A 48 -17.61 2.85 1.74
C LYS A 48 -17.66 1.87 2.91
N GLY A 49 -18.47 2.20 3.91
CA GLY A 49 -18.78 1.24 4.97
C GLY A 49 -19.42 -0.03 4.40
N ARG A 50 -19.17 -1.17 5.06
CA ARG A 50 -19.83 -2.46 4.78
C ARG A 50 -19.59 -3.07 3.37
N VAL A 51 -18.55 -2.65 2.65
CA VAL A 51 -18.12 -3.34 1.40
C VAL A 51 -17.84 -4.82 1.64
N ASP A 52 -18.00 -5.65 0.61
CA ASP A 52 -17.56 -7.05 0.66
C ASP A 52 -16.04 -7.09 0.79
N PRO A 53 -15.46 -7.74 1.83
CA PRO A 53 -14.01 -7.82 1.99
C PRO A 53 -13.29 -8.61 0.88
N LEU A 54 -14.00 -9.42 0.08
CA LEU A 54 -13.44 -10.09 -1.10
C LEU A 54 -13.90 -9.45 -2.42
N GLY A 55 -14.65 -8.34 -2.34
CA GLY A 55 -15.16 -7.60 -3.49
C GLY A 55 -14.20 -6.51 -4.00
N PRO A 56 -14.46 -5.97 -5.20
CA PRO A 56 -13.61 -4.97 -5.85
C PRO A 56 -13.56 -3.62 -5.11
N GLU A 57 -14.52 -3.34 -4.22
CA GLU A 57 -14.56 -2.11 -3.43
C GLU A 57 -13.72 -2.18 -2.15
N ASN A 58 -13.19 -3.35 -1.77
CA ASN A 58 -12.21 -3.44 -0.69
C ASN A 58 -10.85 -2.94 -1.18
N VAL A 59 -10.21 -2.09 -0.39
CA VAL A 59 -8.93 -1.49 -0.72
C VAL A 59 -7.85 -2.12 0.15
N LEU A 60 -6.79 -2.61 -0.50
CA LEU A 60 -5.59 -3.15 0.12
C LEU A 60 -4.50 -2.07 0.13
N GLY A 61 -4.09 -1.60 1.30
CA GLY A 61 -3.07 -0.59 1.48
C GLY A 61 -1.75 -1.17 1.97
N PHE A 62 -0.65 -0.84 1.33
CA PHE A 62 0.72 -1.02 1.82
C PHE A 62 1.22 0.33 2.30
N VAL A 63 1.58 0.44 3.57
CA VAL A 63 1.84 1.73 4.23
C VAL A 63 3.13 1.68 5.04
N THR A 64 3.93 2.75 4.93
CA THR A 64 5.19 2.92 5.65
C THR A 64 5.09 4.02 6.69
N GLY A 65 6.03 4.04 7.65
CA GLY A 65 6.16 5.12 8.62
C GLY A 65 7.22 6.15 8.20
N PRO A 66 7.30 7.28 8.92
CA PRO A 66 8.34 8.30 8.69
C PRO A 66 9.73 7.81 9.09
N LEU A 67 9.81 6.77 9.92
CA LEU A 67 11.07 6.15 10.32
C LEU A 67 11.46 4.96 9.44
N THR A 68 10.57 4.51 8.55
CA THR A 68 10.87 3.41 7.63
C THR A 68 11.99 3.85 6.67
N GLY A 69 13.03 3.03 6.52
CA GLY A 69 14.20 3.33 5.69
C GLY A 69 15.22 4.28 6.33
N THR A 70 15.04 4.68 7.59
CA THR A 70 16.01 5.50 8.33
C THR A 70 17.01 4.64 9.14
N PRO A 71 18.14 5.20 9.62
CA PRO A 71 19.10 4.48 10.46
C PRO A 71 18.60 4.11 11.88
N VAL A 72 17.33 4.39 12.22
CA VAL A 72 16.79 4.01 13.52
C VAL A 72 16.86 2.49 13.68
N PRO A 73 17.20 1.98 14.88
CA PRO A 73 17.12 0.55 15.13
C PRO A 73 15.74 0.01 14.75
N THR A 74 15.71 -1.04 13.92
CA THR A 74 14.48 -1.69 13.42
C THR A 74 13.59 -0.86 12.48
N GLY A 75 14.14 0.18 11.83
CA GLY A 75 13.45 1.02 10.84
C GLY A 75 13.04 0.34 9.52
N GLY A 76 12.90 -0.98 9.48
CA GLY A 76 12.56 -1.76 8.28
C GLY A 76 11.09 -2.18 8.18
N ARG A 77 10.22 -1.70 9.06
CA ARG A 77 8.82 -2.16 9.16
C ARG A 77 7.89 -1.42 8.19
N TYR A 78 6.88 -2.13 7.71
CA TYR A 78 5.71 -1.60 7.00
C TYR A 78 4.46 -2.35 7.48
N ALA A 79 3.29 -1.83 7.12
CA ALA A 79 2.02 -2.51 7.38
C ALA A 79 1.21 -2.70 6.11
N VAL A 80 0.37 -3.73 6.13
CA VAL A 80 -0.66 -3.99 5.11
C VAL A 80 -2.01 -3.87 5.79
N VAL A 81 -2.93 -3.11 5.20
CA VAL A 81 -4.23 -2.78 5.80
C VAL A 81 -5.37 -2.99 4.80
N CYS A 82 -6.52 -3.47 5.27
CA CYS A 82 -7.75 -3.61 4.46
C CYS A 82 -8.96 -3.85 5.37
N LYS A 83 -10.13 -4.08 4.76
CA LYS A 83 -11.22 -4.78 5.47
C LYS A 83 -10.91 -6.28 5.48
N SER A 84 -10.89 -6.88 6.67
CA SER A 84 -10.57 -8.31 6.83
C SER A 84 -11.72 -9.21 6.34
N PRO A 85 -11.46 -10.22 5.50
CA PRO A 85 -12.46 -11.23 5.16
C PRO A 85 -12.75 -12.21 6.30
N LEU A 86 -11.81 -12.36 7.25
CA LEU A 86 -11.98 -13.26 8.38
C LEU A 86 -12.87 -12.65 9.46
N THR A 87 -12.66 -11.37 9.80
CA THR A 87 -13.36 -10.72 10.91
C THR A 87 -14.47 -9.79 10.46
N GLY A 88 -14.48 -9.38 9.18
CA GLY A 88 -15.42 -8.39 8.64
C GLY A 88 -15.16 -6.95 9.10
N GLY A 89 -14.10 -6.71 9.88
CA GLY A 89 -13.73 -5.40 10.42
C GLY A 89 -12.41 -4.86 9.85
N TRP A 90 -11.72 -4.04 10.64
CA TRP A 90 -10.35 -3.62 10.36
C TRP A 90 -9.42 -4.85 10.30
N GLY A 91 -8.65 -4.94 9.23
CA GLY A 91 -7.56 -5.90 9.08
C GLY A 91 -6.25 -5.15 8.89
N ASP A 92 -5.27 -5.50 9.70
CA ASP A 92 -3.90 -5.03 9.58
C ASP A 92 -2.89 -6.16 9.84
N ALA A 93 -1.75 -6.06 9.17
CA ALA A 93 -0.63 -6.97 9.36
C ALA A 93 0.69 -6.19 9.26
N ASN A 94 1.62 -6.46 10.18
CA ASN A 94 2.94 -5.85 10.18
C ASN A 94 3.97 -6.82 9.60
N SER A 95 4.88 -6.32 8.77
CA SER A 95 6.02 -7.07 8.27
C SER A 95 7.30 -6.23 8.30
N GLY A 96 8.44 -6.91 8.31
CA GLY A 96 9.77 -6.31 8.30
C GLY A 96 10.53 -6.62 7.01
N GLY A 97 11.86 -6.70 7.12
CA GLY A 97 12.73 -6.94 5.98
C GLY A 97 13.01 -5.66 5.20
N PHE A 98 13.12 -5.80 3.87
CA PHE A 98 13.61 -4.73 2.99
C PHE A 98 12.50 -4.06 2.18
N PHE A 99 11.31 -4.65 2.07
CA PHE A 99 10.22 -4.09 1.26
C PHE A 99 9.82 -2.67 1.67
N GLY A 100 9.63 -2.42 2.97
CA GLY A 100 9.28 -1.09 3.49
C GLY A 100 10.31 -0.02 3.12
N PRO A 101 11.60 -0.22 3.44
CA PRO A 101 12.68 0.66 3.00
C PRO A 101 12.76 0.87 1.49
N GLU A 102 12.68 -0.20 0.68
CA GLU A 102 12.75 -0.08 -0.78
C GLU A 102 11.59 0.74 -1.35
N LEU A 103 10.38 0.61 -0.78
CA LEU A 103 9.24 1.45 -1.16
C LEU A 103 9.51 2.94 -0.86
N LYS A 104 10.12 3.24 0.29
CA LYS A 104 10.54 4.61 0.67
C LYS A 104 11.62 5.15 -0.27
N PHE A 105 12.61 4.33 -0.61
CA PHE A 105 13.71 4.70 -1.51
C PHE A 105 13.22 4.92 -2.94
N ALA A 106 12.18 4.20 -3.36
CA ALA A 106 11.43 4.46 -4.59
C ALA A 106 10.58 5.75 -4.51
N GLY A 107 10.52 6.43 -3.37
CA GLY A 107 9.84 7.72 -3.23
C GLY A 107 8.37 7.64 -2.80
N TRP A 108 7.91 6.49 -2.31
CA TRP A 108 6.51 6.26 -1.93
C TRP A 108 6.36 6.05 -0.42
N ASP A 109 5.37 6.70 0.17
CA ASP A 109 4.96 6.46 1.56
C ASP A 109 3.89 5.37 1.66
N ALA A 110 3.05 5.24 0.63
CA ALA A 110 1.97 4.26 0.61
C ALA A 110 1.54 3.90 -0.81
N LEU A 111 0.94 2.72 -0.93
CA LEU A 111 0.30 2.19 -2.13
C LEU A 111 -1.06 1.60 -1.76
N PHE A 112 -2.13 2.05 -2.40
CA PHE A 112 -3.48 1.55 -2.19
C PHE A 112 -4.00 0.90 -3.47
N ILE A 113 -4.53 -0.31 -3.35
CA ILE A 113 -4.94 -1.16 -4.46
C ILE A 113 -6.41 -1.47 -4.29
N SER A 114 -7.20 -1.26 -5.34
CA SER A 114 -8.64 -1.50 -5.41
C SER A 114 -9.00 -2.22 -6.69
N GLY A 115 -10.24 -2.69 -6.82
CA GLY A 115 -10.69 -3.42 -7.99
C GLY A 115 -10.13 -4.84 -8.08
N ILE A 116 -10.41 -5.50 -9.19
CA ILE A 116 -9.99 -6.87 -9.46
C ILE A 116 -9.43 -6.91 -10.89
N ALA A 117 -8.19 -7.38 -11.02
CA ALA A 117 -7.57 -7.54 -12.33
C ALA A 117 -8.26 -8.67 -13.11
N PRO A 118 -8.46 -8.52 -14.44
CA PRO A 118 -9.10 -9.56 -15.25
C PRO A 118 -8.24 -10.82 -15.42
N LYS A 119 -6.97 -10.77 -15.02
CA LYS A 119 -6.00 -11.87 -15.06
C LYS A 119 -4.92 -11.68 -13.97
N PRO A 120 -4.19 -12.74 -13.57
CA PRO A 120 -3.07 -12.61 -12.64
C PRO A 120 -2.10 -11.51 -13.06
N SER A 121 -1.85 -10.58 -12.14
CA SER A 121 -1.01 -9.40 -12.38
C SER A 121 -0.15 -9.09 -11.15
N TYR A 122 1.01 -8.46 -11.35
CA TYR A 122 1.81 -7.88 -10.28
C TYR A 122 2.03 -6.38 -10.53
N LEU A 123 2.35 -5.64 -9.47
CA LEU A 123 2.72 -4.23 -9.57
C LEU A 123 4.24 -4.09 -9.54
N MET A 124 4.81 -3.48 -10.57
CA MET A 124 6.18 -3.01 -10.56
C MET A 124 6.18 -1.57 -10.08
N VAL A 125 6.77 -1.32 -8.89
CA VAL A 125 6.83 0.01 -8.28
C VAL A 125 8.28 0.47 -8.27
N THR A 126 8.56 1.59 -8.92
CA THR A 126 9.90 2.18 -9.01
C THR A 126 9.86 3.65 -8.67
N ASN A 127 11.02 4.31 -8.69
CA ASN A 127 11.13 5.76 -8.55
C ASN A 127 10.47 6.54 -9.69
N THR A 128 10.23 5.91 -10.85
CA THR A 128 9.62 6.56 -12.02
C THR A 128 8.11 6.37 -12.09
N GLY A 129 7.54 5.41 -11.36
CA GLY A 129 6.10 5.16 -11.41
C GLY A 129 5.69 3.77 -10.93
N ILE A 130 4.43 3.45 -11.20
CA ILE A 130 3.83 2.14 -10.94
C ILE A 130 3.35 1.58 -12.28
N GLU A 131 3.58 0.29 -12.52
CA GLU A 131 3.11 -0.42 -13.70
C GLU A 131 2.40 -1.72 -13.31
N ILE A 132 1.28 -2.02 -13.97
CA ILE A 132 0.60 -3.32 -13.84
C ILE A 132 1.19 -4.26 -14.90
N LYS A 133 1.74 -5.39 -14.47
CA LYS A 133 2.40 -6.37 -15.34
C LYS A 133 1.68 -7.72 -15.28
N ASP A 134 1.70 -8.45 -16.40
CA ASP A 134 1.17 -9.82 -16.45
C ASP A 134 1.96 -10.75 -15.52
N ALA A 135 1.24 -11.51 -14.70
CA ALA A 135 1.80 -12.49 -13.78
C ALA A 135 1.30 -13.91 -14.05
N SER A 136 0.72 -14.17 -15.23
CA SER A 136 0.12 -15.48 -15.55
C SER A 136 1.13 -16.62 -15.44
N HIS A 137 2.40 -16.33 -15.72
CA HIS A 137 3.54 -17.24 -15.63
C HIS A 137 4.04 -17.48 -14.19
N LEU A 138 3.58 -16.69 -13.22
CA LEU A 138 3.93 -16.82 -11.79
C LEU A 138 2.76 -17.44 -11.00
N TRP A 139 1.54 -17.39 -11.54
CA TRP A 139 0.36 -17.84 -10.83
C TRP A 139 0.41 -19.33 -10.47
N GLY A 140 0.25 -19.63 -9.18
CA GLY A 140 0.32 -20.99 -8.63
C GLY A 140 1.68 -21.37 -8.03
N LYS A 141 2.71 -20.53 -8.17
CA LYS A 141 3.97 -20.66 -7.43
C LYS A 141 3.83 -20.19 -5.98
N ASP A 142 4.78 -20.59 -5.13
CA ASP A 142 4.87 -20.02 -3.78
C ASP A 142 5.50 -18.61 -3.76
N ALA A 143 5.49 -17.97 -2.59
CA ALA A 143 5.94 -16.58 -2.45
C ALA A 143 7.47 -16.38 -2.60
N ILE A 144 8.29 -17.42 -2.45
CA ILE A 144 9.75 -17.35 -2.60
C ILE A 144 10.16 -17.69 -4.04
N GLU A 145 9.42 -18.58 -4.71
CA GLU A 145 9.61 -18.95 -6.11
C GLU A 145 9.10 -17.89 -7.11
N THR A 146 8.23 -16.98 -6.65
CA THR A 146 7.64 -15.87 -7.42
C THR A 146 8.61 -14.70 -7.55
#